data_AF-A0A850DDN4-F1
#
_entry.id   AF-A0A850DDN4-F1
#
_cell.length_a   1.000
_cell.length_b   1.000
_cell.length_c   1.000
_cell.angle_alpha   90.00
_cell.angle_beta   90.00
_cell.angle_gamma   90.00
#
_symmetry.space_group_name_H-M   'P 1'
#
loop_
_entity.id
_entity.type
_entity.pdbx_description
1 polymer ?
#
loop_
_entity_poly.entity_id
_entity_poly.type
_entity_poly.pdbx_seq_one_letter_code
_entity_poly.pdbx_strand_id
1 'polypeptide(L)'
;MPPTSLDRVRVVLGSVLVNHNGRIAERSVLGSLGWTPGVRIDIVPVAEGVLHVVDRPDGEHAIARNGQLQVPAAIRRKVRLRIGHRVLLAAHPDRNRLIVVCESVLHDVITEIAVGIDGGEQR
;
A
#
# COMPACT_ATOMS: atom_id res chain seq x y z
N MET A 1 28.99 -5.40 19.21
CA MET A 1 28.01 -6.43 18.79
C MET A 1 27.05 -5.78 17.81
N PRO A 2 27.00 -6.19 16.52
CA PRO A 2 25.97 -5.67 15.62
C PRO A 2 24.61 -6.31 16.01
N PRO A 3 23.49 -5.60 15.81
CA PRO A 3 22.18 -6.19 16.05
C PRO A 3 21.98 -7.39 15.10
N THR A 4 21.83 -8.57 15.69
CA THR A 4 21.50 -9.82 15.01
C THR A 4 20.08 -9.76 14.45
N SER A 5 19.97 -9.87 13.13
CA SER A 5 18.75 -10.00 12.35
C SER A 5 17.87 -11.17 12.81
N LEU A 6 16.81 -10.95 13.59
CA LEU A 6 15.73 -11.93 13.81
C LEU A 6 14.35 -11.32 14.10
N ASP A 7 14.06 -10.14 13.54
CA ASP A 7 12.66 -9.71 13.38
C ASP A 7 12.53 -8.85 12.12
N ARG A 8 12.99 -9.41 10.99
CA ARG A 8 12.72 -8.80 9.69
C ARG A 8 11.21 -8.87 9.51
N VAL A 9 10.55 -7.75 9.82
CA VAL A 9 9.12 -7.54 9.57
C VAL A 9 8.82 -8.15 8.21
N ARG A 10 7.99 -9.19 8.19
CA ARG A 10 7.66 -9.83 6.93
C ARG A 10 6.84 -8.80 6.15
N VAL A 11 7.37 -8.38 5.01
CA VAL A 11 6.65 -7.50 4.09
C VAL A 11 6.38 -8.28 2.82
N VAL A 12 5.10 -8.39 2.49
CA VAL A 12 4.66 -8.90 1.19
C VAL A 12 4.40 -7.70 0.30
N LEU A 13 5.22 -7.57 -0.74
CA LEU A 13 5.14 -6.48 -1.70
C LEU A 13 4.31 -6.90 -2.91
N GLY A 14 3.55 -5.95 -3.45
CA GLY A 14 2.87 -6.09 -4.72
C GLY A 14 2.69 -4.74 -5.39
N SER A 15 2.33 -4.74 -6.66
CA SER A 15 1.94 -3.51 -7.35
C SER A 15 0.75 -3.76 -8.26
N VAL A 16 -0.14 -2.78 -8.35
CA VAL A 16 -1.35 -2.91 -9.16
C VAL A 16 -1.76 -1.57 -9.74
N LEU A 17 -2.36 -1.60 -10.93
CA LEU A 17 -3.02 -0.45 -11.51
C LEU A 17 -4.33 -0.18 -10.78
N VAL A 18 -4.54 1.06 -10.40
CA VAL A 18 -5.82 1.51 -9.83
C VAL A 18 -6.84 1.55 -10.95
N ASN A 19 -7.85 0.68 -10.89
CA ASN A 19 -8.84 0.63 -11.94
C ASN A 19 -9.83 1.81 -11.89
N HIS A 20 -10.73 1.91 -12.88
CA HIS A 20 -11.69 3.02 -13.02
C HIS A 20 -12.60 3.25 -11.80
N ASN A 21 -12.79 2.24 -10.95
CA ASN A 21 -13.61 2.34 -9.74
C ASN A 21 -12.78 2.63 -8.48
N GLY A 22 -11.47 2.86 -8.62
CA GLY A 22 -10.57 3.06 -7.49
C GLY A 22 -10.33 1.78 -6.69
N ARG A 23 -10.41 0.62 -7.35
CA ARG A 23 -10.18 -0.68 -6.70
C ARG A 23 -8.74 -1.13 -6.91
N ILE A 24 -8.24 -1.78 -5.86
CA ILE A 24 -6.93 -2.41 -5.79
C ILE A 24 -7.19 -3.92 -5.78
N ALA A 25 -6.78 -4.59 -6.86
CA ALA A 25 -7.10 -5.99 -7.14
C ALA A 25 -5.88 -6.90 -7.01
N GLU A 26 -5.11 -6.76 -5.92
CA GLU A 26 -3.93 -7.58 -5.65
C GLU A 26 -4.28 -8.65 -4.61
N ARG A 27 -4.63 -9.85 -5.10
CA ARG A 27 -5.09 -10.95 -4.25
C ARG A 27 -3.98 -11.59 -3.41
N SER A 28 -2.73 -11.57 -3.89
CA SER A 28 -1.63 -12.20 -3.16
C SER A 28 -1.29 -11.40 -1.89
N VAL A 29 -1.26 -10.08 -2.02
CA VAL A 29 -1.03 -9.12 -0.93
C VAL A 29 -2.18 -9.17 0.06
N LEU A 30 -3.44 -9.01 -0.40
CA LEU A 30 -4.59 -9.05 0.50
C LEU A 30 -4.75 -10.43 1.15
N GLY A 31 -4.51 -11.52 0.40
CA GLY A 31 -4.51 -12.88 0.92
C GLY A 31 -3.43 -13.14 1.96
N SER A 32 -2.27 -12.49 1.85
CA SER A 32 -1.20 -12.60 2.86
C SER A 32 -1.59 -12.03 4.23
N LEU A 33 -2.60 -11.15 4.27
CA LEU A 33 -3.19 -10.58 5.49
C LEU A 33 -4.39 -11.41 5.99
N GLY A 34 -4.78 -12.47 5.29
CA GLY A 34 -6.02 -13.19 5.57
C GLY A 34 -7.28 -12.35 5.31
N TRP A 35 -7.17 -11.24 4.57
CA TRP A 35 -8.28 -10.33 4.31
C TRP A 35 -9.19 -10.87 3.22
N THR A 36 -10.17 -11.67 3.64
CA THR A 36 -11.23 -12.23 2.78
C THR A 36 -12.39 -11.24 2.60
N PRO A 37 -13.30 -11.47 1.62
CA PRO A 37 -14.51 -10.68 1.48
C PRO A 37 -15.28 -10.52 2.81
N GLY A 38 -15.71 -9.30 3.11
CA GLY A 38 -16.45 -8.98 4.34
C GLY A 38 -15.60 -8.62 5.55
N VAL A 39 -14.27 -8.84 5.53
CA VAL A 39 -13.38 -8.33 6.58
C VAL A 39 -13.54 -6.81 6.69
N ARG A 40 -13.85 -6.34 7.89
CA ARG A 40 -14.03 -4.92 8.21
C ARG A 40 -12.66 -4.25 8.36
N ILE A 41 -12.52 -3.08 7.75
CA ILE A 41 -11.26 -2.36 7.66
C ILE A 41 -11.48 -0.87 7.83
N ASP A 42 -10.44 -0.18 8.29
CA ASP A 42 -10.32 1.27 8.17
C ASP A 42 -9.28 1.64 7.12
N ILE A 43 -9.57 2.71 6.39
CA ILE A 43 -8.68 3.27 5.37
C ILE A 43 -8.34 4.70 5.81
N VAL A 44 -7.10 4.91 6.24
CA VAL A 44 -6.66 6.18 6.82
C VAL A 44 -5.60 6.83 5.92
N PRO A 45 -5.90 8.00 5.34
CA PRO A 45 -4.88 8.88 4.77
C PRO A 45 -3.91 9.33 5.85
N VAL A 46 -2.65 8.92 5.76
CA VAL A 46 -1.60 9.29 6.74
C VAL A 46 -0.67 10.38 6.21
N ALA A 47 -0.51 10.48 4.89
CA ALA A 47 0.20 11.53 4.18
C ALA A 47 -0.37 11.68 2.76
N GLU A 48 0.06 12.70 2.03
CA GLU A 48 -0.24 12.79 0.60
C GLU A 48 0.33 11.56 -0.13
N GLY A 49 -0.50 10.89 -0.95
CA GLY A 49 -0.10 9.67 -1.65
C GLY A 49 0.07 8.42 -0.78
N VAL A 50 -0.22 8.44 0.53
CA VAL A 50 -0.05 7.27 1.41
C VAL A 50 -1.33 6.92 2.17
N LEU A 51 -1.78 5.67 2.02
CA LEU A 51 -2.88 5.11 2.81
C LEU A 51 -2.35 4.05 3.77
N HIS A 52 -2.83 4.10 5.01
CA HIS A 52 -2.71 3.04 5.98
C HIS A 52 -4.07 2.33 6.09
N VAL A 53 -4.07 1.02 5.85
CA VAL A 53 -5.26 0.17 5.94
C VAL A 53 -5.02 -0.87 7.02
N VAL A 54 -6.00 -1.04 7.89
CA VAL A 54 -5.95 -2.01 9.01
C VAL A 54 -7.27 -2.75 9.09
N ASP A 55 -7.24 -4.01 9.53
CA ASP A 55 -8.47 -4.68 9.95
C ASP A 55 -8.95 -4.08 11.26
N ARG A 56 -10.27 -3.95 11.38
CA ARG A 56 -10.91 -3.43 12.58
C ARG A 56 -12.34 -3.96 12.64
N PRO A 57 -12.76 -4.62 13.73
CA PRO A 57 -14.10 -5.22 13.81
C PRO A 57 -15.25 -4.24 13.51
N ASP A 58 -15.09 -2.99 13.92
CA ASP A 58 -16.01 -1.88 13.71
C ASP A 58 -15.59 -0.92 12.58
N GLY A 59 -14.57 -1.29 11.79
CA GLY A 59 -14.03 -0.44 10.74
C GLY A 59 -15.09 0.00 9.74
N GLU A 60 -14.98 1.20 9.18
CA GLU A 60 -16.03 1.86 8.38
C GLU A 60 -16.29 1.12 7.05
N HIS A 61 -15.27 0.46 6.52
CA HIS A 61 -15.29 -0.17 5.21
C HIS A 61 -15.13 -1.69 5.31
N ALA A 62 -15.24 -2.37 4.18
CA ALA A 62 -15.01 -3.81 4.11
C ALA A 62 -14.31 -4.19 2.80
N ILE A 63 -13.58 -5.31 2.84
CA ILE A 63 -13.10 -5.97 1.62
C ILE A 63 -14.32 -6.37 0.77
N ALA A 64 -14.32 -5.95 -0.48
CA ALA A 64 -15.46 -6.15 -1.37
C ALA A 64 -15.72 -7.65 -1.62
N ARG A 65 -16.94 -7.99 -2.06
CA ARG A 65 -17.36 -9.38 -2.33
C ARG A 65 -16.43 -10.15 -3.28
N ASN A 66 -15.74 -9.45 -4.17
CA ASN A 66 -14.79 -10.04 -5.10
C ASN A 66 -13.34 -10.08 -4.60
N GLY A 67 -13.11 -9.85 -3.30
CA GLY A 67 -11.80 -9.88 -2.65
C GLY A 67 -10.91 -8.69 -2.94
N GLN A 68 -11.47 -7.56 -3.41
CA GLN A 68 -10.72 -6.36 -3.75
C GLN A 68 -10.86 -5.29 -2.68
N LEU A 69 -9.82 -4.49 -2.49
CA LEU A 69 -9.87 -3.29 -1.70
C LEU A 69 -10.45 -2.15 -2.54
N GLN A 70 -11.59 -1.60 -2.12
CA GLN A 70 -12.21 -0.45 -2.77
C GLN A 70 -11.86 0.82 -1.99
N VAL A 71 -11.12 1.75 -2.59
CA VAL A 71 -10.80 3.03 -1.97
C VAL A 71 -11.92 4.03 -2.26
N PRO A 72 -12.65 4.56 -1.26
CA PRO A 72 -13.73 5.52 -1.47
C PRO A 72 -13.28 6.80 -2.18
N ALA A 73 -14.16 7.41 -2.98
CA ALA A 73 -13.82 8.57 -3.79
C ALA A 73 -13.31 9.79 -2.97
N ALA A 74 -13.84 10.01 -1.76
CA ALA A 74 -13.37 11.05 -0.86
C ALA A 74 -11.92 10.81 -0.43
N ILE A 75 -11.60 9.59 -0.03
CA ILE A 75 -10.24 9.16 0.34
C ILE A 75 -9.30 9.29 -0.85
N ARG A 76 -9.71 8.82 -2.04
CA ARG A 76 -8.89 8.95 -3.27
C ARG A 76 -8.50 10.39 -3.56
N ARG A 77 -9.46 11.32 -3.47
CA ARG A 77 -9.18 12.74 -3.70
C ARG A 77 -8.20 13.29 -2.67
N LYS A 78 -8.36 12.93 -1.39
CA LYS A 78 -7.50 13.38 -0.29
C LYS A 78 -6.03 12.95 -0.45
N VAL A 79 -5.79 11.74 -0.96
CA VAL A 79 -4.41 11.26 -1.20
C VAL A 79 -3.96 11.39 -2.66
N ARG A 80 -4.73 12.05 -3.52
CA ARG A 80 -4.51 12.13 -4.97
C ARG A 80 -4.29 10.76 -5.64
N LEU A 81 -4.99 9.73 -5.17
CA LEU A 81 -4.98 8.42 -5.82
C LEU A 81 -5.71 8.49 -7.15
N ARG A 82 -4.97 8.46 -8.25
CA ARG A 82 -5.49 8.61 -9.61
C ARG A 82 -5.79 7.26 -10.25
N ILE A 83 -6.89 7.21 -10.99
CA ILE A 83 -7.24 6.07 -11.83
C ILE A 83 -6.15 5.91 -12.90
N GLY A 84 -5.77 4.68 -13.21
CA GLY A 84 -4.74 4.35 -14.20
C GLY A 84 -3.31 4.43 -13.67
N HIS A 85 -3.09 4.99 -12.48
CA HIS A 85 -1.78 5.01 -11.84
C HIS A 85 -1.48 3.68 -11.16
N ARG A 86 -0.19 3.35 -11.08
CA ARG A 86 0.27 2.17 -10.34
C ARG A 86 0.50 2.55 -8.88
N VAL A 87 0.07 1.68 -7.97
CA VAL A 87 0.40 1.79 -6.55
C VAL A 87 1.31 0.66 -6.13
N LEU A 88 2.22 0.94 -5.21
CA LEU A 88 2.94 -0.07 -4.45
C LEU A 88 2.09 -0.44 -3.22
N LEU A 89 2.04 -1.73 -2.94
CA LEU A 89 1.37 -2.31 -1.79
C LEU A 89 2.43 -2.96 -0.92
N ALA A 90 2.42 -2.64 0.38
CA ALA A 90 3.26 -3.26 1.38
C ALA A 90 2.38 -3.82 2.50
N ALA A 91 2.06 -5.11 2.39
CA ALA A 91 1.39 -5.84 3.46
C ALA A 91 2.39 -6.23 4.53
N HIS A 92 1.99 -6.05 5.78
CA HIS A 92 2.72 -6.49 6.97
C HIS A 92 1.86 -7.54 7.69
N PRO A 93 1.98 -8.84 7.37
CA PRO A 93 1.17 -9.89 7.97
C PRO A 93 1.29 -9.92 9.51
N ASP A 94 2.50 -9.74 10.03
CA ASP A 94 2.77 -9.78 11.48
C ASP A 94 2.06 -8.65 12.27
N ARG A 95 1.62 -7.60 11.56
CA ARG A 95 0.90 -6.44 12.13
C ARG A 95 -0.50 -6.28 11.56
N ASN A 96 -0.96 -7.24 10.77
CA ASN A 96 -2.20 -7.23 10.01
C ASN A 96 -2.57 -5.87 9.38
N ARG A 97 -1.62 -5.25 8.68
CA ARG A 97 -1.82 -3.93 8.05
C ARG A 97 -1.31 -3.89 6.63
N LEU A 98 -1.86 -2.97 5.85
CA LEU A 98 -1.45 -2.68 4.48
C LEU A 98 -1.09 -1.20 4.36
N ILE A 99 0.06 -0.91 3.77
CA ILE A 99 0.44 0.42 3.33
C ILE A 99 0.27 0.48 1.82
N VAL A 100 -0.47 1.47 1.32
CA VAL A 100 -0.59 1.77 -0.11
C VAL A 100 0.17 3.04 -0.40
N VAL A 101 1.14 2.97 -1.31
CA VAL A 101 1.98 4.08 -1.72
C VAL A 101 1.67 4.43 -3.17
N CYS A 102 1.24 5.67 -3.39
CA CYS A 102 0.94 6.20 -4.71
C CYS A 102 2.21 6.46 -5.51
N GLU A 103 2.06 6.44 -6.83
CA GLU A 103 3.15 6.72 -7.78
C GLU A 103 3.88 8.03 -7.52
N SER A 104 3.18 9.08 -7.03
CA SER A 104 3.81 10.36 -6.70
C SER A 104 4.91 10.22 -5.64
N VAL A 105 4.64 9.45 -4.58
CA VAL A 105 5.62 9.20 -3.52
C VAL A 105 6.74 8.28 -4.00
N LEU A 106 6.41 7.32 -4.87
CA LEU A 106 7.43 6.46 -5.47
C LEU A 106 8.38 7.26 -6.37
N HIS A 107 7.88 8.28 -7.07
CA HIS A 107 8.71 9.12 -7.94
C HIS A 107 9.80 9.85 -7.14
N ASP A 108 9.46 10.36 -5.96
CA ASP A 108 10.42 11.03 -5.07
C ASP A 108 11.52 10.06 -4.61
N VAL A 109 11.13 8.85 -4.16
CA VAL A 109 12.09 7.80 -3.75
C VAL A 109 12.99 7.37 -4.91
N ILE A 110 12.43 7.19 -6.10
CA ILE A 110 13.21 6.83 -7.28
C ILE A 110 14.16 7.95 -7.69
N THR A 111 13.75 9.22 -7.55
CA THR A 111 14.61 10.37 -7.81
C THR A 111 15.79 10.40 -6.85
N GLU A 112 15.56 10.15 -5.56
CA GLU A 112 16.65 10.05 -4.57
C GLU A 112 17.62 8.91 -4.89
N ILE A 113 17.11 7.74 -5.28
CA ILE A 113 17.93 6.60 -5.70
C ILE A 113 18.75 6.95 -6.95
N ALA A 114 18.13 7.60 -7.94
CA ALA A 114 18.80 8.01 -9.18
C ALA A 114 19.94 8.98 -8.88
N VAL A 115 19.71 10.00 -8.02
CA VAL A 115 20.76 10.93 -7.59
C VAL A 115 21.92 10.19 -6.90
N GLY A 116 21.63 9.17 -6.09
CA GLY A 116 22.65 8.35 -5.44
C GLY A 116 23.47 7.51 -6.42
N ILE A 117 22.84 6.99 -7.47
CA ILE A 117 23.50 6.26 -8.56
C ILE A 117 24.38 7.22 -9.36
N ASP A 118 23.80 8.30 -9.85
CA ASP A 118 24.48 9.28 -10.71
C ASP A 118 25.65 9.93 -9.98
N GLY A 119 25.49 10.26 -8.69
CA GLY A 119 26.55 10.81 -7.84
C GLY A 119 27.67 9.82 -7.48
N GLY A 120 27.40 8.52 -7.62
CA GLY A 120 28.39 7.44 -7.45
C GLY A 120 29.22 7.17 -8.70
N GLU A 121 28.75 7.57 -9.88
CA GLU A 121 29.46 7.42 -11.16
C GLU A 121 30.54 8.48 -11.40
N GLN A 122 30.64 9.52 -10.57
CA GLN A 122 31.68 10.56 -10.66
C GLN A 122 32.97 10.28 -9.85
N ARG A 123 33.26 9.03 -9.48
CA ARG A 123 34.45 8.70 -8.65
C ARG A 123 35.41 7.69 -9.27
#